data_AF-A0A7D5M1H1-F1
#
_entry.id   AF-A0A7D5M1H1-F1
#
_cell.length_a   1.000
_cell.length_b   1.000
_cell.length_c   1.000
_cell.angle_alpha   90.00
_cell.angle_beta   90.00
_cell.angle_gamma   90.00
#
_symmetry.space_group_name_H-M   'P 1'
#
loop_
_entity.id
_entity.type
_entity.pdbx_description
1 polymer ?
#
loop_
_entity_poly.entity_id
_entity_poly.type
_entity_poly.pdbx_seq_one_letter_code
_entity_poly.pdbx_strand_id
1 'polypeptide(L)'
;MAKGRMRYWKITSDELGSYAYDEKNLLNWEIKCIREPEDEAHFIGVFMYRNGTAYDYESVKGICYFYNNIDRKELPEITKFLQGKYKGKEMEKGDRIILKGSDEIYSATDISNLAKEMEAKFNVKAVISLEFGGITAEALKEAGLPEAKLLPIPT
;
A
#
# COMPACT_ATOMS: atom_id res chain seq x y z
N MET A 1 -24.17 2.54 -15.21
CA MET A 1 -23.83 2.92 -13.82
C MET A 1 -22.52 3.68 -13.87
N ALA A 2 -22.41 4.84 -13.22
CA ALA A 2 -21.16 5.58 -13.17
C ALA A 2 -20.06 4.64 -12.62
N LYS A 3 -18.93 4.53 -13.33
CA LYS A 3 -17.76 3.78 -12.86
C LYS A 3 -17.11 4.57 -11.71
N GLY A 4 -17.77 4.57 -10.56
CA GLY A 4 -17.26 5.16 -9.33
C GLY A 4 -15.98 4.46 -8.89
N ARG A 5 -15.22 5.12 -8.02
CA ARG A 5 -14.09 4.48 -7.35
C ARG A 5 -14.63 3.46 -6.34
N MET A 6 -13.89 2.38 -6.12
CA MET A 6 -14.22 1.37 -5.11
C MET A 6 -13.01 1.18 -4.24
N ARG A 7 -13.18 1.35 -2.93
CA ARG A 7 -12.09 1.21 -1.97
C ARG A 7 -12.36 0.02 -1.08
N TYR A 8 -11.37 -0.84 -0.90
CA TYR A 8 -11.41 -1.95 0.03
C TYR A 8 -10.43 -1.70 1.17
N TRP A 9 -10.75 -2.20 2.35
CA TRP A 9 -9.95 -2.03 3.57
C TRP A 9 -9.98 -3.30 4.42
N LYS A 10 -9.10 -3.37 5.42
CA LYS A 10 -8.98 -4.54 6.32
C LYS A 10 -8.66 -5.84 5.59
N ILE A 11 -7.98 -5.76 4.45
CA ILE A 11 -7.47 -6.94 3.74
C ILE A 11 -6.19 -7.40 4.44
N THR A 12 -6.05 -8.69 4.72
CA THR A 12 -4.82 -9.27 5.27
C THR A 12 -3.85 -9.64 4.16
N SER A 13 -2.58 -9.83 4.50
CA SER A 13 -1.56 -10.30 3.56
C SER A 13 -1.92 -11.66 2.95
N ASP A 14 -2.54 -12.57 3.71
CA ASP A 14 -2.99 -13.87 3.23
C ASP A 14 -4.18 -13.80 2.27
N GLU A 15 -5.18 -12.97 2.57
CA GLU A 15 -6.35 -12.82 1.70
C GLU A 15 -5.96 -12.22 0.35
N LEU A 16 -5.10 -11.20 0.35
CA LEU A 16 -4.71 -10.50 -0.86
C LEU A 16 -4.08 -11.43 -1.88
N GLY A 17 -3.24 -12.38 -1.45
CA GLY A 17 -2.57 -13.32 -2.34
C GLY A 17 -3.53 -14.24 -3.12
N SER A 18 -4.80 -14.30 -2.74
CA SER A 18 -5.84 -15.06 -3.44
C SER A 18 -6.64 -14.23 -4.47
N TYR A 19 -6.47 -12.91 -4.49
CA TYR A 19 -7.25 -12.03 -5.37
C TYR A 19 -6.70 -12.02 -6.80
N ALA A 20 -7.59 -11.89 -7.78
CA ALA A 20 -7.26 -11.98 -9.21
C ALA A 20 -7.80 -10.79 -10.00
N TYR A 21 -7.68 -9.58 -9.46
CA TYR A 21 -8.12 -8.35 -10.12
C TYR A 21 -7.17 -7.95 -11.25
N ASP A 22 -7.68 -7.20 -12.23
CA ASP A 22 -6.83 -6.59 -13.27
C ASP A 22 -6.06 -5.40 -12.70
N GLU A 23 -4.74 -5.50 -12.69
CA GLU A 23 -3.83 -4.50 -12.13
C GLU A 23 -4.06 -3.10 -12.72
N LYS A 24 -4.47 -3.00 -13.98
CA LYS A 24 -4.71 -1.70 -14.64
C LYS A 24 -5.80 -0.89 -13.95
N ASN A 25 -6.69 -1.56 -13.21
CA ASN A 25 -7.79 -0.95 -12.48
C ASN A 25 -7.37 -0.50 -11.08
N LEU A 26 -6.26 -1.00 -10.53
CA LEU A 26 -5.75 -0.57 -9.22
C LEU A 26 -5.12 0.83 -9.34
N LEU A 27 -5.74 1.82 -8.71
CA LEU A 27 -5.29 3.22 -8.70
C LEU A 27 -4.24 3.47 -7.61
N ASN A 28 -4.40 2.83 -6.46
CA ASN A 28 -3.46 2.88 -5.35
C ASN A 28 -3.67 1.71 -4.38
N TRP A 29 -2.64 1.46 -3.59
CA TRP A 29 -2.66 0.53 -2.47
C TRP A 29 -1.86 1.09 -1.29
N GLU A 30 -2.22 0.66 -0.09
CA GLU A 30 -1.51 0.95 1.16
C GLU A 30 -1.44 -0.32 2.01
N ILE A 31 -0.26 -0.61 2.55
CA ILE A 31 -0.01 -1.61 3.59
C ILE A 31 0.29 -0.84 4.88
N LYS A 32 -0.67 -0.80 5.81
CA LYS A 32 -0.47 -0.25 7.14
C LYS A 32 0.08 -1.33 8.05
N CYS A 33 1.36 -1.24 8.37
CA CYS A 33 2.11 -2.16 9.22
C CYS A 33 2.10 -1.67 10.68
N ILE A 34 1.22 -2.23 11.51
CA ILE A 34 1.02 -1.84 12.91
C ILE A 34 1.97 -2.65 13.80
N ARG A 35 2.73 -2.01 14.69
CA ARG A 35 3.61 -2.71 15.64
C ARG A 35 2.78 -3.50 16.65
N GLU A 36 3.28 -4.68 17.02
CA GLU A 36 2.68 -5.53 18.04
C GLU A 36 3.55 -5.53 19.33
N PRO A 37 2.95 -5.36 20.52
CA PRO A 37 1.52 -5.06 20.75
C PRO A 37 1.13 -3.66 20.28
N GLU A 38 -0.14 -3.48 19.88
CA GLU A 38 -0.66 -2.17 19.47
C GLU A 38 -0.70 -1.21 20.67
N ASP A 39 0.27 -0.29 20.70
CA ASP A 39 0.39 0.77 21.70
C ASP A 39 0.78 2.08 21.02
N GLU A 40 0.27 3.20 21.53
CA GLU A 40 0.51 4.57 21.03
C GLU A 40 0.47 4.74 19.50
N ALA A 41 -0.31 3.92 18.78
CA ALA A 41 -0.41 3.94 17.33
C ALA A 41 0.95 3.87 16.57
N HIS A 42 1.88 3.03 17.01
CA HIS A 42 3.13 2.79 16.29
C HIS A 42 2.89 2.04 14.97
N PHE A 43 3.14 2.68 13.83
CA PHE A 43 2.98 2.01 12.53
C PHE A 43 3.85 2.61 11.41
N ILE A 44 4.04 1.81 10.37
CA ILE A 44 4.64 2.19 9.09
C ILE A 44 3.58 2.00 8.01
N GLY A 45 3.24 3.04 7.27
CA GLY A 45 2.34 2.94 6.11
C GLY A 45 3.15 2.92 4.83
N VAL A 46 3.18 1.80 4.11
CA VAL A 46 3.83 1.66 2.80
C VAL A 46 2.77 1.78 1.72
N PHE A 47 2.95 2.62 0.71
CA PHE A 47 1.92 2.88 -0.28
C PHE A 47 2.47 3.24 -1.66
N MET A 48 1.61 3.14 -2.67
CA MET A 48 1.90 3.59 -4.02
C MET A 48 0.65 4.14 -4.70
N TYR A 49 0.82 5.25 -5.42
CA TYR A 49 -0.20 5.82 -6.29
C TYR A 49 0.19 5.62 -7.75
N ARG A 50 -0.74 5.11 -8.57
CA ARG A 50 -0.54 4.90 -10.02
C ARG A 50 -0.14 6.16 -10.78
N ASN A 51 -0.69 7.28 -10.35
CA ASN A 51 -0.42 8.60 -10.94
C ASN A 51 0.70 9.36 -10.20
N GLY A 52 1.43 8.68 -9.32
CA GLY A 52 2.50 9.24 -8.49
C GLY A 52 2.02 9.94 -7.22
N THR A 53 2.96 10.15 -6.31
CA THR A 53 2.78 10.85 -5.03
C THR A 53 3.16 12.31 -5.19
N ALA A 54 2.31 13.21 -4.68
CA ALA A 54 2.58 14.64 -4.73
C ALA A 54 3.86 15.01 -3.97
N TYR A 55 4.80 15.63 -4.68
CA TYR A 55 6.03 16.23 -4.17
C TYR A 55 6.09 17.67 -4.72
N ASP A 56 5.82 18.62 -3.86
CA ASP A 56 5.51 20.02 -4.18
C ASP A 56 4.54 20.18 -5.37
N TYR A 57 5.03 20.69 -6.50
CA TYR A 57 4.25 20.89 -7.73
C TYR A 57 4.36 19.71 -8.71
N GLU A 58 5.11 18.67 -8.36
CA GLU A 58 5.35 17.50 -9.20
C GLU A 58 4.67 16.25 -8.63
N SER A 59 4.40 15.29 -9.53
CA SER A 59 4.02 13.94 -9.12
C SER A 59 5.21 13.00 -9.31
N VAL A 60 5.61 12.33 -8.23
CA VAL A 60 6.78 11.44 -8.22
C VAL A 60 6.30 10.00 -8.16
N LYS A 61 6.74 9.20 -9.13
CA LYS A 61 6.48 7.76 -9.17
C LYS A 61 7.46 6.99 -8.29
N GLY A 62 6.94 5.96 -7.63
CA GLY A 62 7.70 5.05 -6.77
C GLY A 62 6.96 4.71 -5.48
N ILE A 63 7.47 3.71 -4.78
CA ILE A 63 7.02 3.33 -3.44
C ILE A 63 7.30 4.48 -2.49
N CYS A 64 6.33 4.74 -1.64
CA CYS A 64 6.46 5.68 -0.54
C CYS A 64 6.22 4.93 0.76
N TYR A 65 6.81 5.43 1.84
CA TYR A 65 6.32 5.10 3.16
C TYR A 65 6.24 6.33 4.05
N PHE A 66 5.36 6.26 5.03
CA PHE A 66 5.27 7.19 6.15
C PHE A 66 5.24 6.39 7.45
N TYR A 67 5.44 7.07 8.56
CA TYR A 67 5.51 6.42 9.87
C TYR A 67 4.83 7.27 10.92
N ASN A 68 4.36 6.62 11.97
CA ASN A 68 3.82 7.26 13.16
C ASN A 68 4.46 6.64 14.39
N ASN A 69 5.02 7.50 15.26
CA ASN A 69 5.70 7.12 16.51
C ASN A 69 6.85 6.11 16.36
N ILE A 70 7.38 5.90 15.16
CA ILE A 70 8.57 5.06 14.94
C ILE A 70 9.84 5.87 15.24
N ASP A 71 10.81 5.26 15.92
CA ASP A 71 12.10 5.89 16.19
C ASP A 71 12.83 6.18 14.87
N ARG A 72 13.33 7.41 14.70
CA ARG A 72 14.05 7.85 13.50
C ARG A 72 15.25 6.96 13.17
N LYS A 73 15.86 6.29 14.15
CA LYS A 73 16.97 5.36 13.93
C LYS A 73 16.58 4.10 13.15
N GLU A 74 15.30 3.76 13.09
CA GLU A 74 14.78 2.59 12.37
C GLU A 74 14.53 2.88 10.89
N LEU A 75 14.31 4.14 10.53
CA LEU A 75 14.00 4.57 9.16
C LEU A 75 15.03 4.10 8.13
N PRO A 76 16.36 4.19 8.38
CA PRO A 76 17.36 3.69 7.43
C PRO A 76 17.23 2.20 7.13
N GLU A 77 16.79 1.39 8.09
CA GLU A 77 16.59 -0.05 7.86
C GLU A 77 15.35 -0.30 6.98
N ILE A 78 14.26 0.42 7.23
CA ILE A 78 13.03 0.35 6.43
C ILE A 78 13.31 0.81 4.99
N THR A 79 13.99 1.96 4.83
CA THR A 79 14.40 2.48 3.53
C THR A 79 15.28 1.47 2.79
N LYS A 80 16.33 0.92 3.43
CA LYS A 80 17.22 -0.07 2.79
C LYS A 80 16.50 -1.34 2.39
N PHE A 81 15.56 -1.82 3.21
CA PHE A 81 14.75 -2.98 2.90
C PHE A 81 13.93 -2.77 1.61
N LEU A 82 13.22 -1.65 1.52
CA LEU A 82 12.41 -1.32 0.34
C LEU A 82 13.28 -1.05 -0.89
N GLN A 83 14.38 -0.31 -0.75
CA GLN A 83 15.33 -0.06 -1.85
C GLN A 83 16.01 -1.33 -2.35
N GLY A 84 16.34 -2.27 -1.46
CA GLY A 84 16.93 -3.55 -1.85
C GLY A 84 16.01 -4.37 -2.75
N LYS A 85 14.70 -4.16 -2.64
CA LYS A 85 13.68 -4.85 -3.44
C LYS A 85 13.29 -4.11 -4.71
N TYR A 86 13.01 -2.83 -4.58
CA TYR A 86 12.37 -2.05 -5.64
C TYR A 86 13.27 -0.93 -6.16
N LYS A 87 14.51 -0.82 -5.66
CA LYS A 87 15.46 0.24 -6.03
C LYS A 87 14.88 1.63 -5.69
N GLY A 88 15.21 2.63 -6.50
CA GLY A 88 14.73 4.00 -6.33
C GLY A 88 15.65 4.86 -5.49
N LYS A 89 15.63 6.16 -5.79
CA LYS A 89 16.39 7.17 -5.06
C LYS A 89 15.56 7.70 -3.89
N GLU A 90 16.12 7.62 -2.70
CA GLU A 90 15.50 8.16 -1.49
C GLU A 90 15.32 9.69 -1.61
N MET A 91 14.12 10.15 -1.27
CA MET A 91 13.73 11.55 -1.13
C MET A 91 12.81 11.69 0.09
N GLU A 92 12.98 12.73 0.88
CA GLU A 92 12.17 13.00 2.07
C GLU A 92 11.24 14.20 1.85
N LYS A 93 10.02 14.14 2.40
CA LYS A 93 9.06 15.25 2.45
C LYS A 93 8.20 15.17 3.73
N GLY A 94 8.57 15.94 4.75
CA GLY A 94 7.96 15.80 6.07
C GLY A 94 8.16 14.38 6.59
N ASP A 95 7.10 13.73 7.07
CA ASP A 95 7.18 12.36 7.60
C ASP A 95 7.04 11.27 6.51
N ARG A 96 7.22 11.64 5.24
CA ARG A 96 7.18 10.73 4.09
C ARG A 96 8.56 10.54 3.47
N ILE A 97 8.90 9.28 3.22
CA ILE A 97 10.05 8.88 2.42
C ILE A 97 9.51 8.34 1.09
N ILE A 98 10.10 8.79 -0.01
CA ILE A 98 9.74 8.43 -1.39
C ILE A 98 10.96 7.78 -2.02
N LEU A 99 10.79 6.59 -2.60
CA LEU A 99 11.80 5.92 -3.41
C LEU A 99 11.57 6.29 -4.88
N LYS A 100 12.01 7.48 -5.28
CA LYS A 100 11.78 8.02 -6.63
C LYS A 100 12.32 7.07 -7.69
N GLY A 101 11.45 6.69 -8.63
CA GLY A 101 11.78 5.78 -9.72
C GLY A 101 12.04 4.35 -9.26
N SER A 102 11.52 3.94 -8.10
CA SER A 102 11.48 2.52 -7.74
C SER A 102 10.57 1.75 -8.71
N ASP A 103 10.81 0.45 -8.81
CA ASP A 103 9.95 -0.49 -9.52
C ASP A 103 8.51 -0.38 -8.95
N GLU A 104 7.53 -0.34 -9.84
CA GLU A 104 6.11 -0.21 -9.48
C GLU A 104 5.45 -1.60 -9.38
N ILE A 105 4.65 -1.84 -8.33
CA ILE A 105 3.92 -3.10 -8.14
C ILE A 105 2.42 -2.83 -8.02
N TYR A 106 1.61 -3.63 -8.69
CA TYR A 106 0.15 -3.55 -8.62
C TYR A 106 -0.53 -4.92 -8.52
N SER A 107 0.21 -6.01 -8.77
CA SER A 107 -0.29 -7.36 -8.64
C SER A 107 -0.65 -7.68 -7.18
N ALA A 108 -1.70 -8.47 -7.00
CA ALA A 108 -2.12 -8.92 -5.67
C ALA A 108 -1.00 -9.73 -4.99
N THR A 109 -0.30 -10.56 -5.76
CA THR A 109 0.84 -11.38 -5.31
C THR A 109 1.99 -10.53 -4.79
N ASP A 110 2.43 -9.50 -5.53
CA ASP A 110 3.59 -8.69 -5.11
C ASP A 110 3.29 -7.88 -3.85
N ILE A 111 2.09 -7.31 -3.76
CA ILE A 111 1.65 -6.54 -2.58
C ILE A 111 1.47 -7.46 -1.37
N SER A 112 0.90 -8.66 -1.57
CA SER A 112 0.78 -9.69 -0.53
C SER A 112 2.15 -10.13 -0.01
N ASN A 113 3.09 -10.42 -0.91
CA ASN A 113 4.45 -10.79 -0.55
C ASN A 113 5.17 -9.68 0.23
N LEU A 114 5.07 -8.42 -0.24
CA LEU A 114 5.63 -7.29 0.48
C LEU A 114 5.04 -7.18 1.89
N ALA A 115 3.72 -7.32 2.04
CA ALA A 115 3.07 -7.28 3.34
C ALA A 115 3.61 -8.39 4.27
N LYS A 116 3.71 -9.64 3.80
CA LYS A 116 4.24 -10.77 4.58
C LYS A 116 5.69 -10.57 5.01
N GLU A 117 6.50 -10.01 4.13
CA GLU A 117 7.90 -9.74 4.46
C GLU A 117 8.05 -8.58 5.44
N MET A 118 7.19 -7.56 5.35
CA MET A 118 7.12 -6.48 6.34
C MET A 118 6.74 -7.05 7.71
N GLU A 119 5.70 -7.89 7.77
CA GLU A 119 5.26 -8.59 8.98
C GLU A 119 6.40 -9.39 9.61
N ALA A 120 7.09 -10.20 8.82
CA ALA A 120 8.19 -11.04 9.28
C ALA A 120 9.43 -10.23 9.73
N LYS A 121 9.79 -9.17 8.99
CA LYS A 121 11.02 -8.42 9.25
C LYS A 121 10.89 -7.42 10.41
N PHE A 122 9.73 -6.79 10.54
CA PHE A 122 9.54 -5.66 11.43
C PHE A 122 8.61 -5.96 12.61
N ASN A 123 8.21 -7.22 12.86
CA ASN A 123 7.29 -7.57 13.95
C ASN A 123 6.06 -6.65 13.96
N VAL A 124 5.38 -6.62 12.81
CA VAL A 124 4.20 -5.81 12.55
C VAL A 124 3.07 -6.70 12.05
N LYS A 125 1.85 -6.20 12.13
CA LYS A 125 0.67 -6.77 11.51
C LYS A 125 0.21 -5.89 10.36
N ALA A 126 0.01 -6.46 9.17
CA ALA A 126 -0.39 -5.70 7.99
C ALA A 126 -1.92 -5.56 7.89
N VAL A 127 -2.36 -4.34 7.60
CA VAL A 127 -3.73 -4.02 7.21
C VAL A 127 -3.69 -3.33 5.85
N ILE A 128 -4.24 -3.97 4.83
CA ILE A 128 -4.11 -3.53 3.44
C ILE A 128 -5.39 -2.83 2.98
N SER A 129 -5.21 -1.74 2.25
CA SER A 129 -6.26 -1.02 1.54
C SER A 129 -5.94 -0.94 0.05
N LEU A 130 -6.97 -1.08 -0.79
CA LEU A 130 -6.87 -1.03 -2.25
C LEU A 130 -7.94 -0.07 -2.79
N GLU A 131 -7.59 0.75 -3.77
CA GLU A 131 -8.55 1.60 -4.48
C GLU A 131 -8.54 1.32 -5.97
N PHE A 132 -9.73 1.05 -6.51
CA PHE A 132 -9.93 0.71 -7.91
C PHE A 132 -10.70 1.78 -8.67
N GLY A 133 -10.44 1.87 -9.97
CA GLY A 133 -11.16 2.72 -10.92
C GLY A 133 -11.38 2.01 -12.25
N GLY A 134 -12.44 2.39 -12.96
CA GLY A 134 -12.72 1.88 -14.31
C GLY A 134 -13.28 0.46 -14.38
N ILE A 135 -13.54 -0.18 -13.24
CA ILE A 135 -14.06 -1.54 -13.07
C ILE A 135 -15.44 -1.50 -12.39
N THR A 136 -16.16 -2.63 -12.31
CA THR A 136 -17.44 -2.76 -11.59
C THR A 136 -17.27 -3.53 -10.29
N ALA A 137 -18.23 -3.41 -9.37
CA ALA A 137 -18.22 -4.15 -8.11
C ALA A 137 -18.37 -5.67 -8.35
N GLU A 138 -19.15 -6.06 -9.36
CA GLU A 138 -19.34 -7.46 -9.74
C GLU A 138 -18.04 -8.08 -10.23
N ALA A 139 -17.29 -7.39 -11.10
CA ALA A 139 -16.00 -7.87 -11.57
C ALA A 139 -14.96 -7.99 -10.45
N LEU A 140 -14.98 -7.08 -9.47
CA LEU A 140 -14.11 -7.18 -8.29
C LEU A 140 -14.53 -8.32 -7.35
N LYS A 141 -15.82 -8.59 -7.22
CA LYS A 141 -16.34 -9.75 -6.49
C LYS A 141 -15.92 -11.07 -7.14
N GLU A 142 -16.02 -11.16 -8.47
CA GLU A 142 -15.52 -12.30 -9.26
C GLU A 142 -14.00 -12.48 -9.11
N ALA A 143 -13.27 -11.37 -8.96
CA ALA A 143 -11.84 -11.37 -8.65
C ALA A 143 -11.49 -11.70 -7.19
N GLY A 144 -12.49 -12.04 -6.36
CA GLY A 144 -12.30 -12.49 -4.97
C GLY A 144 -12.40 -11.40 -3.91
N LEU A 145 -12.65 -10.13 -4.27
CA LEU A 145 -12.77 -9.05 -3.28
C LEU A 145 -14.14 -9.10 -2.58
N PRO A 146 -14.17 -9.27 -1.24
CA PRO A 146 -15.42 -9.45 -0.52
C PRO A 146 -16.17 -8.14 -0.34
N GLU A 147 -17.48 -8.16 -0.60
CA GLU A 147 -18.38 -7.02 -0.44
C GLU A 147 -18.37 -6.46 1.00
N ALA A 148 -18.21 -7.31 2.01
CA ALA A 148 -18.10 -6.91 3.41
C ALA A 148 -16.90 -5.99 3.72
N LYS A 149 -15.91 -5.94 2.83
CA LYS A 149 -14.72 -5.07 2.96
C LYS A 149 -14.77 -3.88 2.01
N LEU A 150 -15.85 -3.69 1.26
CA LEU A 150 -16.03 -2.50 0.44
C LEU A 150 -16.34 -1.31 1.35
N LEU A 151 -15.54 -0.24 1.24
CA LEU A 151 -15.80 1.04 1.85
C LEU A 151 -16.72 1.88 0.97
N PRO A 152 -17.81 2.43 1.52
CA PRO A 152 -18.62 3.39 0.79
C PRO A 152 -17.79 4.65 0.52
N ILE A 153 -17.75 5.07 -0.75
CA ILE A 153 -17.19 6.37 -1.12
C ILE A 153 -18.36 7.34 -1.26
N PRO A 154 -18.44 8.39 -0.43
CA PRO A 154 -19.45 9.43 -0.60
C PRO A 154 -19.34 10.02 -2.00
N THR A 155 -20.48 10.04 -2.70
CA THR A 155 -20.70 10.70 -3.99
C THR A 155 -21.10 12.14 -3.79
#